data_AF-A0A4Q9UZ21-F1
#
_entry.id   AF-A0A4Q9UZ21-F1
#
_cell.length_a   1.000
_cell.length_b   1.000
_cell.length_c   1.000
_cell.angle_alpha   90.00
_cell.angle_beta   90.00
_cell.angle_gamma   90.00
#
_symmetry.space_group_name_H-M   'P 1'
#
loop_
_entity.id
_entity.type
_entity.pdbx_description
1 polymer ?
#
loop_
_entity_poly.entity_id
_entity_poly.type
_entity_poly.pdbx_seq_one_letter_code
_entity_poly.pdbx_strand_id
1 'polypeptide(L)'
;MLAALGVIFGDIGTSPLYAMHAVFNLDHGLIPVNQESVYGIISLVFWSITLVVTYKYLFLVMRAGNDGEGGILALTALLRKATKGRRLFGLFTFLGIIGASLFYGDSIITPAISVMSAVEGLELISPAATKAVVPISLVILIALFSIQKFGTGKVGRLFGPVMVGWFITLALLGVPHIIEHPGIIAAISPHHALMFAIAHPFMGFVALGASVLAITGAETLYADMGHFGRKPIVTSWLLLVFPCLTINYLGQGALLINEPSAVSNPFFNLVPESLLWPVVILATTATVIASQAVISGAFSVTQQALNLGLVPRMRIMHTSKSEGGQIYIPGINTMLMIGVAALILGFRSSGALSNAYGLAVTGTEMLTLALFCAYAHIVWKWSMFRLLPVLAIVGILETLYFSANVMKIPTGGWLPIAIAISVIIIMTTWMWGSYTVYKVRGEIEMPLDEWLTKIRALNLPRIPGQAIYLHQSKGTVPLALKENVRFNHTLHEQIVFVRVLVRNIPHVRHVDRVSIERLGEPEDGIMSMTIQLGFNDNQNIPHNLKWSSGKDPDFVYANDDARYFLSVMDFRPSDEMPWYLRWRRSLYMFLSRNAGSRMEAFRLPRHRTVIIGGSIYL
;
A
#
# COMPACT_ATOMS: atom_id res chain seq x y z
N MET A 1 -7.50 6.90 -19.58
CA MET A 1 -8.86 6.45 -19.18
C MET A 1 -8.93 4.93 -19.14
N LEU A 2 -8.77 4.21 -20.26
CA LEU A 2 -8.83 2.73 -20.30
C LEU A 2 -7.87 2.02 -19.34
N ALA A 3 -6.64 2.52 -19.19
CA ALA A 3 -5.68 1.95 -18.23
C ALA A 3 -6.13 2.12 -16.76
N ALA A 4 -6.79 3.24 -16.42
CA ALA A 4 -7.34 3.45 -15.09
C ALA A 4 -8.56 2.54 -14.84
N LEU A 5 -9.45 2.40 -15.83
CA LEU A 5 -10.58 1.47 -15.79
C LEU A 5 -10.13 0.01 -15.59
N GLY A 6 -9.07 -0.40 -16.29
CA GLY A 6 -8.57 -1.77 -16.27
C GLY A 6 -7.79 -2.16 -15.03
N VAL A 7 -7.41 -1.24 -14.14
CA VAL A 7 -6.61 -1.60 -12.97
C VAL A 7 -7.26 -1.12 -11.70
N ILE A 8 -7.77 0.10 -11.65
CA ILE A 8 -8.12 0.75 -10.40
C ILE A 8 -9.53 0.39 -9.92
N PHE A 9 -10.46 0.23 -10.85
CA PHE A 9 -11.88 0.05 -10.52
C PHE A 9 -12.33 -1.41 -10.43
N GLY A 10 -11.41 -2.37 -10.58
CA GLY A 10 -11.74 -3.80 -10.47
C GLY A 10 -12.35 -4.12 -9.10
N ASP A 11 -11.74 -3.62 -8.03
CA ASP A 11 -12.12 -3.92 -6.64
C ASP A 11 -13.58 -3.52 -6.35
N ILE A 12 -13.85 -2.21 -6.32
CA ILE A 12 -15.20 -1.67 -6.15
C ILE A 12 -16.18 -2.12 -7.26
N GLY A 13 -15.67 -2.40 -8.46
CA GLY A 13 -16.46 -2.85 -9.59
C GLY A 13 -16.99 -4.27 -9.43
N THR A 14 -16.35 -5.08 -8.60
CA THR A 14 -16.75 -6.48 -8.34
C THR A 14 -17.58 -6.64 -7.08
N SER A 15 -17.69 -5.60 -6.24
CA SER A 15 -18.54 -5.60 -5.05
C SER A 15 -20.01 -5.96 -5.26
N PRO A 16 -20.65 -5.70 -6.43
CA PRO A 16 -22.02 -6.16 -6.67
C PRO A 16 -22.18 -7.69 -6.62
N LEU A 17 -21.11 -8.48 -6.79
CA LEU A 17 -21.14 -9.94 -6.68
C LEU A 17 -21.50 -10.43 -5.28
N TYR A 18 -21.17 -9.66 -4.23
CA TYR A 18 -21.27 -10.14 -2.84
C TYR A 18 -21.96 -9.16 -1.88
N ALA A 19 -22.03 -7.85 -2.19
CA ALA A 19 -22.52 -6.86 -1.23
C ALA A 19 -23.98 -7.07 -0.82
N MET A 20 -24.90 -7.25 -1.78
CA MET A 20 -26.33 -7.44 -1.48
C MET A 20 -26.60 -8.78 -0.80
N HIS A 21 -25.93 -9.83 -1.27
CA HIS A 21 -25.94 -11.16 -0.64
C HIS A 21 -25.55 -11.06 0.85
N ALA A 22 -24.45 -10.37 1.14
CA ALA A 22 -23.96 -10.23 2.49
C ALA A 22 -24.85 -9.36 3.39
N VAL A 23 -25.54 -8.36 2.84
CA VAL A 23 -26.48 -7.53 3.62
C VAL A 23 -27.70 -8.34 4.04
N PHE A 24 -28.33 -9.06 3.10
CA PHE A 24 -29.57 -9.76 3.38
C PHE A 24 -29.40 -11.12 4.05
N ASN A 25 -28.26 -11.81 3.86
CA ASN A 25 -27.98 -13.08 4.54
C ASN A 25 -27.19 -12.90 5.85
N LEU A 26 -27.00 -11.66 6.32
CA LEU A 26 -26.34 -11.41 7.59
C LEU A 26 -27.17 -11.94 8.77
N ASP A 27 -26.50 -12.46 9.80
CA ASP A 27 -27.09 -12.93 11.06
C ASP A 27 -28.35 -13.81 10.86
N HIS A 28 -28.25 -14.80 9.96
CA HIS A 28 -29.33 -15.73 9.61
C HIS A 28 -30.56 -15.10 8.94
N GLY A 29 -30.38 -14.00 8.19
CA GLY A 29 -31.49 -13.34 7.49
C GLY A 29 -32.26 -12.39 8.41
N LEU A 30 -31.55 -11.67 9.30
CA LEU A 30 -32.15 -10.73 10.24
C LEU A 30 -32.98 -9.65 9.53
N ILE A 31 -32.60 -9.27 8.31
CA ILE A 31 -33.27 -8.24 7.52
C ILE A 31 -34.26 -8.91 6.58
N PRO A 32 -35.58 -8.66 6.71
CA PRO A 32 -36.56 -9.25 5.82
C PRO A 32 -36.41 -8.69 4.40
N VAL A 33 -36.54 -9.56 3.41
CA VAL A 33 -36.58 -9.16 2.00
C VAL A 33 -37.97 -8.65 1.66
N ASN A 34 -38.24 -7.40 2.05
CA ASN A 34 -39.48 -6.69 1.73
C ASN A 34 -39.17 -5.30 1.12
N GLN A 35 -40.18 -4.68 0.54
CA GLN A 35 -39.99 -3.42 -0.19
C GLN A 35 -39.34 -2.31 0.66
N GLU A 36 -39.75 -2.17 1.92
CA GLU A 36 -39.17 -1.16 2.83
C GLU A 36 -37.68 -1.38 3.07
N SER A 37 -37.28 -2.60 3.42
CA SER A 37 -35.90 -2.96 3.70
C SER A 37 -35.03 -2.86 2.45
N VAL A 38 -35.55 -3.29 1.29
CA VAL A 38 -34.85 -3.17 0.01
C VAL A 38 -34.60 -1.70 -0.34
N TYR A 39 -35.60 -0.83 -0.25
CA TYR A 39 -35.42 0.59 -0.54
C TYR A 39 -34.43 1.25 0.44
N GLY A 40 -34.53 0.91 1.73
CA GLY A 40 -33.61 1.40 2.76
C GLY A 40 -32.16 1.00 2.49
N ILE A 41 -31.91 -0.28 2.18
CA ILE A 41 -30.57 -0.80 1.90
C ILE A 41 -29.99 -0.22 0.60
N ILE A 42 -30.77 -0.18 -0.48
CA ILE A 42 -30.30 0.39 -1.74
C ILE A 42 -29.98 1.88 -1.59
N SER A 43 -30.82 2.63 -0.86
CA SER A 43 -30.54 4.01 -0.49
C SER A 43 -29.24 4.12 0.30
N LEU A 44 -29.02 3.24 1.26
CA LEU A 44 -27.81 3.26 2.08
C LEU A 44 -26.56 2.99 1.23
N VAL A 45 -26.59 1.97 0.38
CA VAL A 45 -25.48 1.62 -0.53
C VAL A 45 -25.18 2.79 -1.49
N PHE A 46 -26.21 3.35 -2.12
CA PHE A 46 -26.07 4.48 -3.03
C PHE A 46 -25.40 5.69 -2.37
N TRP A 47 -25.88 6.08 -1.18
CA TRP A 47 -25.34 7.23 -0.47
C TRP A 47 -23.95 6.97 0.11
N SER A 48 -23.62 5.75 0.47
CA SER A 48 -22.27 5.41 0.92
C SER A 48 -21.26 5.45 -0.22
N ILE A 49 -21.59 4.93 -1.40
CA ILE A 49 -20.76 5.10 -2.60
C ILE A 49 -20.62 6.59 -2.95
N THR A 50 -21.70 7.36 -2.84
CA THR A 50 -21.69 8.80 -3.15
C THR A 50 -20.83 9.59 -2.16
N LEU A 51 -21.00 9.38 -0.84
CA LEU A 51 -20.32 10.17 0.19
C LEU A 51 -18.88 9.72 0.41
N VAL A 52 -18.62 8.41 0.46
CA VAL A 52 -17.29 7.88 0.76
C VAL A 52 -16.42 7.89 -0.49
N VAL A 53 -16.89 7.31 -1.59
CA VAL A 53 -16.06 7.17 -2.79
C VAL A 53 -16.03 8.47 -3.57
N THR A 54 -17.19 9.02 -3.93
CA THR A 54 -17.24 10.21 -4.80
C THR A 54 -16.82 11.47 -4.06
N TYR A 55 -17.48 11.79 -2.94
CA TYR A 55 -17.22 13.04 -2.24
C TYR A 55 -15.90 13.02 -1.46
N LYS A 56 -15.71 12.07 -0.54
CA LYS A 56 -14.49 12.01 0.28
C LYS A 56 -13.25 11.67 -0.55
N TYR A 57 -13.21 10.56 -1.27
CA TYR A 57 -11.98 10.19 -1.98
C TYR A 57 -11.67 11.08 -3.18
N LEU A 58 -12.57 11.11 -4.17
CA LEU A 58 -12.27 11.72 -5.47
C LEU A 58 -12.19 13.25 -5.41
N PHE A 59 -13.06 13.89 -4.62
CA PHE A 59 -13.13 15.35 -4.53
C PHE A 59 -12.28 15.96 -3.42
N LEU A 60 -12.04 15.24 -2.32
CA LEU A 60 -11.25 15.75 -1.18
C LEU A 60 -9.87 15.08 -1.08
N VAL A 61 -9.79 13.81 -0.70
CA VAL A 61 -8.55 13.14 -0.30
C VAL A 61 -7.54 13.04 -1.44
N MET A 62 -7.97 12.72 -2.67
CA MET A 62 -7.08 12.63 -3.84
C MET A 62 -6.40 13.95 -4.23
N ARG A 63 -6.82 15.08 -3.68
CA ARG A 63 -6.11 16.36 -3.87
C ARG A 63 -4.86 16.46 -3.00
N ALA A 64 -4.75 15.65 -1.96
CA ALA A 64 -3.58 15.58 -1.09
C ALA A 64 -2.62 14.50 -1.61
N GLY A 65 -1.76 14.84 -2.57
CA GLY A 65 -0.71 13.95 -3.08
C GLY A 65 0.67 14.30 -2.53
N ASN A 66 1.52 13.29 -2.35
CA ASN A 66 2.94 13.45 -2.03
C ASN A 66 3.79 13.05 -3.24
N ASP A 67 4.33 14.02 -3.98
CA ASP A 67 5.08 13.78 -5.22
C ASP A 67 4.31 12.91 -6.24
N GLY A 68 2.99 13.09 -6.33
CA GLY A 68 2.09 12.32 -7.20
C GLY A 68 1.52 11.04 -6.58
N GLU A 69 2.10 10.54 -5.49
CA GLU A 69 1.57 9.38 -4.77
C GLU A 69 0.42 9.76 -3.83
N GLY A 70 -0.54 8.83 -3.68
CA GLY A 70 -1.60 8.90 -2.68
C GLY A 70 -1.53 7.72 -1.72
N GLY A 71 -2.54 7.58 -0.87
CA GLY A 71 -2.59 6.56 0.18
C GLY A 71 -2.27 7.11 1.58
N ILE A 72 -2.53 6.27 2.58
CA ILE A 72 -2.45 6.69 3.98
C ILE A 72 -1.02 7.09 4.40
N LEU A 73 -0.01 6.37 3.93
CA LEU A 73 1.38 6.68 4.24
C LEU A 73 1.88 7.93 3.50
N ALA A 74 1.32 8.25 2.32
CA ALA A 74 1.56 9.53 1.65
C ALA A 74 1.03 10.71 2.49
N LEU A 75 -0.18 10.61 3.05
CA LEU A 75 -0.71 11.60 4.01
C LEU A 75 0.17 11.72 5.25
N THR A 76 0.59 10.59 5.82
CA THR A 76 1.51 10.57 6.96
C THR A 76 2.83 11.27 6.64
N ALA A 77 3.39 11.05 5.44
CA ALA A 77 4.62 11.71 5.00
C ALA A 77 4.48 13.24 4.94
N LEU A 78 3.37 13.72 4.35
CA LEU A 78 3.06 15.14 4.26
C LEU A 78 2.89 15.79 5.64
N LEU A 79 2.17 15.13 6.54
CA LEU A 79 1.97 15.58 7.91
C LEU A 79 3.27 15.60 8.72
N ARG A 80 4.11 14.58 8.57
CA ARG A 80 5.44 14.52 9.21
C ARG A 80 6.32 15.68 8.77
N LYS A 81 6.26 16.07 7.49
CA LYS A 81 7.03 17.20 6.93
C LYS A 81 6.51 18.57 7.41
N ALA A 82 5.20 18.71 7.56
CA ALA A 82 4.57 19.96 7.98
C ALA A 82 4.63 20.21 9.51
N THR A 83 4.86 19.17 10.30
CA THR A 83 4.77 19.22 11.76
C THR A 83 6.14 19.36 12.42
N LYS A 84 6.31 20.36 13.29
CA LYS A 84 7.55 20.55 14.08
C LYS A 84 7.54 19.86 15.44
N GLY A 85 6.37 19.53 15.99
CA GLY A 85 6.23 18.96 17.34
C GLY A 85 6.45 17.44 17.41
N ARG A 86 7.28 16.97 18.35
CA ARG A 86 7.61 15.54 18.53
C ARG A 86 6.39 14.66 18.83
N ARG A 87 5.42 15.17 19.62
CA ARG A 87 4.18 14.43 19.96
C ARG A 87 3.31 14.18 18.74
N LEU A 88 2.99 15.24 17.99
CA LEU A 88 2.17 15.15 16.78
C LEU A 88 2.86 14.32 15.68
N PHE A 89 4.18 14.46 15.53
CA PHE A 89 4.96 13.61 14.63
C PHE A 89 4.82 12.12 14.98
N GLY A 90 4.95 11.78 16.27
CA GLY A 90 4.77 10.40 16.76
C GLY A 90 3.35 9.89 16.53
N LEU A 91 2.33 10.72 16.82
CA LEU A 91 0.93 10.38 16.62
C LEU A 91 0.63 10.08 15.14
N PHE A 92 0.98 10.97 14.21
CA PHE A 92 0.71 10.75 12.79
C PHE A 92 1.46 9.53 12.23
N THR A 93 2.68 9.29 12.71
CA THR A 93 3.43 8.08 12.34
C THR A 93 2.72 6.83 12.83
N PHE A 94 2.23 6.83 14.07
CA PHE A 94 1.50 5.70 14.64
C PHE A 94 0.17 5.44 13.92
N LEU A 95 -0.63 6.48 13.66
CA LEU A 95 -1.88 6.36 12.88
C LEU A 95 -1.62 5.84 11.46
N GLY A 96 -0.56 6.32 10.81
CA GLY A 96 -0.13 5.83 9.49
C GLY A 96 0.26 4.34 9.51
N ILE A 97 0.96 3.89 10.55
CA ILE A 97 1.30 2.47 10.72
C ILE A 97 0.05 1.62 10.90
N ILE A 98 -0.91 2.07 11.73
CA ILE A 98 -2.16 1.32 11.93
C ILE A 98 -2.90 1.18 10.60
N GLY A 99 -3.16 2.28 9.88
CA GLY A 99 -3.94 2.16 8.65
C GLY A 99 -3.20 1.47 7.51
N ALA A 100 -1.87 1.60 7.42
CA ALA A 100 -1.09 0.77 6.48
C ALA A 100 -1.21 -0.73 6.82
N SER A 101 -1.23 -1.07 8.12
CA SER A 101 -1.36 -2.46 8.57
C SER A 101 -2.76 -3.03 8.34
N LEU A 102 -3.80 -2.22 8.52
CA LEU A 102 -5.18 -2.59 8.17
C LEU A 102 -5.33 -2.78 6.64
N PHE A 103 -4.70 -1.93 5.84
CA PHE A 103 -4.65 -2.08 4.38
C PHE A 103 -4.01 -3.40 3.94
N TYR A 104 -2.94 -3.87 4.61
CA TYR A 104 -2.41 -5.21 4.32
C TYR A 104 -3.40 -6.33 4.67
N GLY A 105 -4.21 -6.15 5.72
CA GLY A 105 -5.30 -7.07 6.06
C GLY A 105 -6.31 -7.16 4.92
N ASP A 106 -6.75 -6.01 4.40
CA ASP A 106 -7.63 -5.94 3.23
C ASP A 106 -6.97 -6.59 1.99
N SER A 107 -5.67 -6.34 1.77
CA SER A 107 -4.93 -6.88 0.64
C SER A 107 -4.86 -8.42 0.58
N ILE A 108 -5.12 -9.08 1.70
CA ILE A 108 -5.19 -10.55 1.79
C ILE A 108 -6.64 -11.03 1.63
N ILE A 109 -7.63 -10.29 2.13
CA ILE A 109 -9.03 -10.74 2.12
C ILE A 109 -9.69 -10.48 0.76
N THR A 110 -9.44 -9.32 0.15
CA THR A 110 -10.12 -8.89 -1.08
C THR A 110 -9.92 -9.85 -2.25
N PRO A 111 -8.70 -10.35 -2.56
CA PRO A 111 -8.54 -11.35 -3.62
C PRO A 111 -9.29 -12.66 -3.34
N ALA A 112 -9.40 -13.05 -2.07
CA ALA A 112 -10.10 -14.26 -1.67
C ALA A 112 -11.61 -14.12 -1.85
N ILE A 113 -12.22 -13.05 -1.30
CA ILE A 113 -13.67 -12.86 -1.38
C ILE A 113 -14.13 -12.64 -2.82
N SER A 114 -13.46 -11.77 -3.58
CA SER A 114 -13.89 -11.44 -4.94
C SER A 114 -13.80 -12.64 -5.88
N VAL A 115 -12.67 -13.37 -5.90
CA VAL A 115 -12.53 -14.54 -6.79
C VAL A 115 -13.48 -15.66 -6.38
N MET A 116 -13.65 -15.93 -5.08
CA MET A 116 -14.61 -16.94 -4.63
C MET A 116 -16.04 -16.58 -5.03
N SER A 117 -16.48 -15.34 -4.80
CA SER A 117 -17.84 -14.91 -5.18
C SER A 117 -18.09 -15.00 -6.69
N ALA A 118 -17.10 -14.74 -7.54
CA ALA A 118 -17.24 -14.94 -8.98
C ALA A 118 -17.38 -16.43 -9.36
N VAL A 119 -16.59 -17.31 -8.74
CA VAL A 119 -16.59 -18.75 -9.03
C VAL A 119 -17.83 -19.45 -8.47
N GLU A 120 -18.40 -18.96 -7.36
CA GLU A 120 -19.68 -19.45 -6.80
C GLU A 120 -20.86 -19.31 -7.76
N GLY A 121 -20.77 -18.43 -8.78
CA GLY A 121 -21.77 -18.39 -9.86
C GLY A 121 -21.93 -19.71 -10.62
N LEU A 122 -20.93 -20.61 -10.57
CA LEU A 122 -21.01 -21.96 -11.14
C LEU A 122 -22.03 -22.85 -10.42
N GLU A 123 -22.37 -22.57 -9.17
CA GLU A 123 -23.31 -23.37 -8.38
C GLU A 123 -24.74 -23.31 -8.94
N LEU A 124 -25.11 -22.16 -9.55
CA LEU A 124 -26.39 -21.98 -10.23
C LEU A 124 -26.48 -22.77 -11.54
N ILE A 125 -25.34 -23.08 -12.16
CA ILE A 125 -25.26 -23.88 -13.38
C ILE A 125 -25.30 -25.38 -13.05
N SER A 126 -24.57 -25.78 -12.01
CA SER A 126 -24.50 -27.18 -11.57
C SER A 126 -24.24 -27.25 -10.06
N PRO A 127 -25.15 -27.83 -9.26
CA PRO A 127 -24.96 -28.01 -7.81
C PRO A 127 -23.71 -28.83 -7.44
N ALA A 128 -23.20 -29.67 -8.35
CA ALA A 128 -21.94 -30.39 -8.13
C ALA A 128 -20.70 -29.47 -8.12
N ALA A 129 -20.83 -28.23 -8.62
CA ALA A 129 -19.75 -27.26 -8.71
C ALA A 129 -19.32 -26.68 -7.35
N THR A 130 -20.15 -26.80 -6.30
CA THR A 130 -19.80 -26.34 -4.93
C THR A 130 -18.47 -26.93 -4.43
N LYS A 131 -18.18 -28.20 -4.75
CA LYS A 131 -16.90 -28.83 -4.37
C LYS A 131 -15.70 -28.31 -5.17
N ALA A 132 -15.94 -27.68 -6.31
CA ALA A 132 -14.92 -27.17 -7.22
C ALA A 132 -14.57 -25.70 -6.97
N VAL A 133 -15.41 -24.93 -6.26
CA VAL A 133 -15.20 -23.50 -5.97
C VAL A 133 -13.83 -23.22 -5.35
N VAL A 134 -13.48 -23.93 -4.28
CA VAL A 134 -12.21 -23.75 -3.56
C VAL A 134 -11.00 -24.12 -4.44
N PRO A 135 -10.92 -25.31 -5.08
CA PRO A 135 -9.82 -25.64 -5.98
C PRO A 135 -9.65 -24.66 -7.15
N ILE A 136 -10.74 -24.26 -7.81
CA ILE A 136 -10.71 -23.35 -8.95
C ILE A 136 -10.18 -21.97 -8.51
N SER A 137 -10.69 -21.45 -7.39
CA SER A 137 -10.25 -20.15 -6.85
C SER A 137 -8.75 -20.15 -6.51
N LEU A 138 -8.24 -21.23 -5.90
CA LEU A 138 -6.81 -21.38 -5.61
C LEU A 138 -5.96 -21.41 -6.88
N VAL A 139 -6.38 -22.16 -7.91
CA VAL A 139 -5.65 -22.23 -9.19
C VAL A 139 -5.58 -20.84 -9.84
N ILE A 140 -6.70 -20.12 -9.89
CA ILE A 140 -6.78 -18.77 -10.45
C ILE A 140 -5.83 -17.83 -9.72
N LEU A 141 -5.86 -17.81 -8.38
CA LEU A 141 -5.05 -16.88 -7.60
C LEU A 141 -3.56 -17.26 -7.61
N ILE A 142 -3.20 -18.55 -7.55
CA ILE A 142 -1.80 -18.98 -7.69
C ILE A 142 -1.25 -18.60 -9.07
N ALA A 143 -2.04 -18.79 -10.13
CA ALA A 143 -1.65 -18.34 -11.47
C ALA A 143 -1.45 -16.82 -11.50
N LEU A 144 -2.36 -16.07 -10.89
CA LEU A 144 -2.27 -14.62 -10.76
C LEU A 144 -1.00 -14.16 -10.03
N PHE A 145 -0.72 -14.70 -8.84
CA PHE A 145 0.47 -14.36 -8.06
C PHE A 145 1.78 -14.76 -8.78
N SER A 146 1.75 -15.80 -9.62
CA SER A 146 2.91 -16.27 -10.40
C SER A 146 3.29 -15.34 -11.56
N ILE A 147 2.31 -14.65 -12.14
CA ILE A 147 2.53 -13.75 -13.28
C ILE A 147 2.93 -12.32 -12.87
N GLN A 148 2.85 -11.96 -11.58
CA GLN A 148 3.12 -10.59 -11.09
C GLN A 148 4.50 -10.05 -11.47
N LYS A 149 5.51 -10.92 -11.56
CA LYS A 149 6.89 -10.55 -11.95
C LYS A 149 7.00 -9.91 -13.34
N PHE A 150 6.01 -10.11 -14.21
CA PHE A 150 6.00 -9.54 -15.56
C PHE A 150 5.42 -8.12 -15.63
N GLY A 151 4.88 -7.63 -14.52
CA GLY A 151 4.33 -6.28 -14.37
C GLY A 151 2.96 -6.07 -15.00
N THR A 152 2.27 -5.04 -14.53
CA THR A 152 0.93 -4.66 -15.01
C THR A 152 0.96 -4.03 -16.40
N GLY A 153 2.09 -3.49 -16.87
CA GLY A 153 2.19 -2.86 -18.19
C GLY A 153 1.99 -3.79 -19.39
N LYS A 154 2.44 -5.06 -19.33
CA LYS A 154 2.26 -6.02 -20.42
C LYS A 154 0.86 -6.65 -20.45
N VAL A 155 0.26 -6.85 -19.27
CA VAL A 155 -1.05 -7.50 -19.09
C VAL A 155 -2.20 -6.47 -19.13
N GLY A 156 -1.94 -5.24 -18.69
CA GLY A 156 -2.94 -4.17 -18.51
C GLY A 156 -3.53 -3.57 -19.78
N ARG A 157 -2.96 -3.85 -20.97
CA ARG A 157 -3.59 -3.45 -22.24
C ARG A 157 -4.93 -4.13 -22.47
N LEU A 158 -5.10 -5.37 -21.97
CA LEU A 158 -6.35 -6.11 -22.10
C LEU A 158 -7.34 -5.81 -20.97
N PHE A 159 -6.84 -5.39 -19.80
CA PHE A 159 -7.72 -5.19 -18.64
C PHE A 159 -8.72 -4.05 -18.82
N GLY A 160 -8.32 -2.96 -19.48
CA GLY A 160 -9.21 -1.82 -19.75
C GLY A 160 -10.48 -2.23 -20.50
N PRO A 161 -10.36 -2.84 -21.69
CA PRO A 161 -11.50 -3.36 -22.45
C PRO A 161 -12.35 -4.36 -21.67
N VAL A 162 -11.74 -5.30 -20.93
CA VAL A 162 -12.49 -6.28 -20.12
C VAL A 162 -13.32 -5.60 -19.04
N MET A 163 -12.74 -4.63 -18.32
CA MET A 163 -13.49 -3.89 -17.28
C MET A 163 -14.58 -3.00 -17.87
N VAL A 164 -14.37 -2.42 -19.05
CA VAL A 164 -15.46 -1.71 -19.77
C VAL A 164 -16.60 -2.68 -20.09
N GLY A 165 -16.28 -3.87 -20.61
CA GLY A 165 -17.26 -4.93 -20.84
C GLY A 165 -18.01 -5.31 -19.56
N TRP A 166 -17.28 -5.51 -18.45
CA TRP A 166 -17.86 -5.80 -17.14
C TRP A 166 -18.84 -4.72 -16.67
N PHE A 167 -18.45 -3.44 -16.67
CA PHE A 167 -19.34 -2.35 -16.25
C PHE A 167 -20.57 -2.22 -17.14
N ILE A 168 -20.43 -2.38 -18.45
CA ILE A 168 -21.57 -2.39 -19.37
C ILE A 168 -22.49 -3.58 -19.05
N THR A 169 -21.95 -4.77 -18.80
CA THR A 169 -22.73 -5.94 -18.36
C THR A 169 -23.49 -5.66 -17.07
N LEU A 170 -22.87 -5.02 -16.06
CA LEU A 170 -23.56 -4.63 -14.82
C LEU A 170 -24.81 -3.78 -15.10
N ALA A 171 -24.69 -2.78 -15.98
CA ALA A 171 -25.79 -1.92 -16.37
C ALA A 171 -26.87 -2.68 -17.15
N LEU A 172 -26.46 -3.48 -18.15
CA LEU A 172 -27.38 -4.26 -18.99
C LEU A 172 -28.18 -5.30 -18.20
N LEU A 173 -27.61 -5.89 -17.14
CA LEU A 173 -28.32 -6.82 -16.26
C LEU A 173 -29.31 -6.09 -15.32
N GLY A 174 -28.98 -4.87 -14.90
CA GLY A 174 -29.84 -4.11 -13.99
C GLY A 174 -31.04 -3.45 -14.67
N VAL A 175 -30.87 -2.93 -15.89
CA VAL A 175 -31.91 -2.15 -16.61
C VAL A 175 -33.25 -2.90 -16.75
N PRO A 176 -33.32 -4.17 -17.18
CA PRO A 176 -34.59 -4.89 -17.35
C PRO A 176 -35.43 -4.91 -16.07
N HIS A 177 -34.81 -5.22 -14.93
CA HIS A 177 -35.48 -5.30 -13.63
C HIS A 177 -35.97 -3.91 -13.15
N ILE A 178 -35.23 -2.83 -13.46
CA ILE A 178 -35.69 -1.46 -13.17
C ILE A 178 -36.90 -1.10 -14.04
N ILE A 179 -36.94 -1.55 -15.31
CA ILE A 179 -38.09 -1.32 -16.19
C ILE A 179 -39.33 -2.04 -15.67
N GLU A 180 -39.17 -3.26 -15.16
CA GLU A 180 -40.25 -4.02 -14.53
C GLU A 180 -40.75 -3.34 -13.23
N HIS A 181 -39.84 -2.78 -12.42
CA HIS A 181 -40.16 -2.11 -11.15
C HIS A 181 -39.63 -0.68 -11.09
N PRO A 182 -40.22 0.28 -11.85
CA PRO A 182 -39.70 1.64 -11.95
C PRO A 182 -39.71 2.41 -10.63
N GLY A 183 -40.56 1.99 -9.69
CA GLY A 183 -40.61 2.53 -8.34
C GLY A 183 -39.29 2.45 -7.58
N ILE A 184 -38.39 1.50 -7.93
CA ILE A 184 -37.11 1.30 -7.23
C ILE A 184 -36.20 2.54 -7.30
N ILE A 185 -36.38 3.39 -8.31
CA ILE A 185 -35.63 4.65 -8.48
C ILE A 185 -35.80 5.57 -7.26
N ALA A 186 -36.93 5.50 -6.56
CA ALA A 186 -37.15 6.29 -5.36
C ALA A 186 -36.15 5.95 -4.24
N ALA A 187 -35.54 4.77 -4.25
CA ALA A 187 -34.48 4.39 -3.32
C ALA A 187 -33.21 5.26 -3.44
N ILE A 188 -33.04 6.05 -4.51
CA ILE A 188 -31.95 7.04 -4.59
C ILE A 188 -32.13 8.15 -3.53
N SER A 189 -33.37 8.43 -3.11
CA SER A 189 -33.62 9.43 -2.07
C SER A 189 -33.08 8.97 -0.71
N PRO A 190 -32.25 9.78 -0.02
CA PRO A 190 -31.67 9.43 1.29
C PRO A 190 -32.75 9.23 2.36
N HIS A 191 -33.96 9.71 2.10
CA HIS A 191 -35.14 9.50 2.93
C HIS A 191 -35.37 8.02 3.25
N HIS A 192 -35.17 7.10 2.30
CA HIS A 192 -35.42 5.68 2.53
C HIS A 192 -34.41 5.07 3.50
N ALA A 193 -33.11 5.38 3.37
CA ALA A 193 -32.11 4.95 4.33
C ALA A 193 -32.37 5.50 5.74
N LEU A 194 -32.77 6.78 5.83
CA LEU A 194 -33.09 7.42 7.12
C LEU A 194 -34.33 6.81 7.76
N MET A 195 -35.40 6.62 7.00
CA MET A 195 -36.64 6.01 7.50
C MET A 195 -36.41 4.57 7.95
N PHE A 196 -35.67 3.77 7.18
CA PHE A 196 -35.30 2.42 7.58
C PHE A 196 -34.47 2.40 8.88
N ALA A 197 -33.49 3.30 9.02
CA ALA A 197 -32.68 3.40 10.22
C ALA A 197 -33.49 3.88 11.45
N ILE A 198 -34.52 4.71 11.26
CA ILE A 198 -35.39 5.18 12.35
C ILE A 198 -36.41 4.10 12.74
N ALA A 199 -37.03 3.45 11.75
CA ALA A 199 -38.04 2.41 11.96
C ALA A 199 -37.43 1.13 12.54
N HIS A 200 -36.22 0.77 12.10
CA HIS A 200 -35.51 -0.43 12.53
C HIS A 200 -34.06 -0.13 12.95
N PRO A 201 -33.83 0.55 14.08
CA PRO A 201 -32.49 1.01 14.48
C PRO A 201 -31.44 -0.09 14.59
N PHE A 202 -31.81 -1.25 15.16
CA PHE A 202 -30.89 -2.37 15.29
C PHE A 202 -30.58 -3.02 13.93
N MET A 203 -31.59 -3.29 13.12
CA MET A 203 -31.39 -3.87 11.77
C MET A 203 -30.63 -2.90 10.86
N GLY A 204 -30.93 -1.61 10.91
CA GLY A 204 -30.21 -0.58 10.18
C GLY A 204 -28.74 -0.49 10.60
N PHE A 205 -28.46 -0.60 11.91
CA PHE A 205 -27.09 -0.65 12.41
C PHE A 205 -26.32 -1.89 11.93
N VAL A 206 -26.96 -3.06 11.94
CA VAL A 206 -26.39 -4.30 11.44
C VAL A 206 -26.19 -4.25 9.91
N ALA A 207 -27.14 -3.68 9.18
CA ALA A 207 -27.09 -3.48 7.72
C ALA A 207 -25.90 -2.59 7.31
N LEU A 208 -25.57 -1.55 8.09
CA LEU A 208 -24.36 -0.75 7.89
C LEU A 208 -23.11 -1.64 7.92
N GLY A 209 -23.02 -2.58 8.86
CA GLY A 209 -21.88 -3.49 8.97
C GLY A 209 -21.63 -4.30 7.68
N ALA A 210 -22.68 -4.69 6.97
CA ALA A 210 -22.58 -5.44 5.71
C ALA A 210 -22.44 -4.54 4.49
N SER A 211 -23.15 -3.40 4.46
CA SER A 211 -23.19 -2.47 3.33
C SER A 211 -21.82 -1.84 3.03
N VAL A 212 -20.88 -1.87 3.98
CA VAL A 212 -19.49 -1.44 3.74
C VAL A 212 -18.85 -2.21 2.57
N LEU A 213 -19.29 -3.44 2.31
CA LEU A 213 -18.81 -4.25 1.19
C LEU A 213 -18.95 -3.55 -0.16
N ALA A 214 -19.94 -2.67 -0.31
CA ALA A 214 -20.20 -1.92 -1.54
C ALA A 214 -19.25 -0.74 -1.79
N ILE A 215 -18.50 -0.29 -0.77
CA ILE A 215 -17.56 0.85 -0.86
C ILE A 215 -16.09 0.41 -0.80
N THR A 216 -15.84 -0.89 -0.86
CA THR A 216 -14.49 -1.47 -0.77
C THR A 216 -13.66 -1.14 -1.99
N GLY A 217 -12.36 -0.95 -1.79
CA GLY A 217 -11.42 -0.57 -2.84
C GLY A 217 -11.31 0.94 -3.06
N ALA A 218 -12.06 1.77 -2.33
CA ALA A 218 -11.95 3.22 -2.39
C ALA A 218 -10.56 3.72 -1.94
N GLU A 219 -9.98 3.06 -0.94
CA GLU A 219 -8.62 3.24 -0.47
C GLU A 219 -7.57 2.89 -1.53
N THR A 220 -7.83 1.84 -2.33
CA THR A 220 -6.97 1.41 -3.43
C THR A 220 -6.95 2.47 -4.53
N LEU A 221 -8.09 3.13 -4.81
CA LEU A 221 -8.14 4.27 -5.72
C LEU A 221 -7.13 5.36 -5.32
N TYR A 222 -7.00 5.62 -4.02
CA TYR A 222 -6.09 6.64 -3.50
C TYR A 222 -4.63 6.17 -3.48
N ALA A 223 -4.37 4.92 -3.08
CA ALA A 223 -3.02 4.34 -3.09
C ALA A 223 -2.43 4.29 -4.51
N ASP A 224 -3.25 4.00 -5.53
CA ASP A 224 -2.83 3.90 -6.93
C ASP A 224 -2.78 5.24 -7.68
N MET A 225 -2.97 6.37 -6.98
CA MET A 225 -2.89 7.69 -7.63
C MET A 225 -1.52 7.93 -8.30
N GLY A 226 -0.44 7.34 -7.77
CA GLY A 226 0.90 7.43 -8.35
C GLY A 226 1.05 6.77 -9.73
N HIS A 227 0.14 5.87 -10.09
CA HIS A 227 0.19 5.14 -11.37
C HIS A 227 -0.56 5.83 -12.51
N PHE A 228 -1.67 6.49 -12.19
CA PHE A 228 -2.63 6.94 -13.21
C PHE A 228 -2.98 8.42 -13.09
N GLY A 229 -2.66 9.04 -11.96
CA GLY A 229 -3.04 10.41 -11.63
C GLY A 229 -4.54 10.59 -11.37
N ARG A 230 -4.90 11.72 -10.77
CA ARG A 230 -6.28 12.00 -10.34
C ARG A 230 -7.28 12.13 -11.49
N LYS A 231 -6.95 12.88 -12.55
CA LYS A 231 -7.92 13.21 -13.61
C LYS A 231 -8.51 11.97 -14.30
N PRO A 232 -7.71 10.99 -14.76
CA PRO A 232 -8.26 9.78 -15.38
C PRO A 232 -9.15 8.96 -14.46
N ILE A 233 -8.86 8.92 -13.15
CA ILE A 233 -9.67 8.21 -12.15
C ILE A 233 -11.04 8.89 -12.06
N VAL A 234 -11.08 10.19 -11.78
CA VAL A 234 -12.34 10.93 -11.59
C VAL A 234 -13.24 10.85 -12.83
N THR A 235 -12.69 11.02 -14.02
CA THR A 235 -13.47 10.95 -15.27
C THR A 235 -14.05 9.55 -15.50
N SER A 236 -13.25 8.50 -15.29
CA SER A 236 -13.71 7.11 -15.46
C SER A 236 -14.80 6.74 -14.47
N TRP A 237 -14.67 7.23 -13.22
CA TRP A 237 -15.66 7.03 -12.18
C TRP A 237 -17.01 7.63 -12.54
N LEU A 238 -17.03 8.93 -12.86
CA LEU A 238 -18.28 9.68 -13.09
C LEU A 238 -18.98 9.27 -14.38
N LEU A 239 -18.24 8.90 -15.43
CA LEU A 239 -18.83 8.59 -16.74
C LEU A 239 -19.27 7.14 -16.91
N LEU A 240 -18.65 6.18 -16.20
CA LEU A 240 -18.89 4.76 -16.42
C LEU A 240 -19.17 4.01 -15.12
N VAL A 241 -18.22 4.02 -14.19
CA VAL A 241 -18.26 3.12 -13.02
C VAL A 241 -19.44 3.42 -12.11
N PHE A 242 -19.58 4.68 -11.67
CA PHE A 242 -20.64 5.08 -10.76
C PHE A 242 -22.04 4.83 -11.34
N PRO A 243 -22.37 5.26 -12.59
CA PRO A 243 -23.65 4.94 -13.21
C PRO A 243 -23.94 3.43 -13.30
N CYS A 244 -22.96 2.63 -13.72
CA CYS A 244 -23.15 1.18 -13.89
C CYS A 244 -23.39 0.47 -12.55
N LEU A 245 -22.66 0.86 -11.50
CA LEU A 245 -22.88 0.34 -10.14
C LEU A 245 -24.26 0.73 -9.61
N THR A 246 -24.66 2.00 -9.76
CA THR A 246 -25.99 2.46 -9.35
C THR A 246 -27.11 1.67 -10.04
N ILE A 247 -27.03 1.51 -11.35
CA ILE A 247 -28.01 0.73 -12.12
C ILE A 247 -28.05 -0.72 -11.65
N ASN A 248 -26.89 -1.34 -11.42
CA ASN A 248 -26.87 -2.74 -11.00
C ASN A 248 -27.46 -2.95 -9.61
N TYR A 249 -27.13 -2.11 -8.62
CA TYR A 249 -27.72 -2.19 -7.28
C TYR A 249 -29.23 -1.94 -7.31
N LEU A 250 -29.72 -0.96 -8.09
CA LEU A 250 -31.15 -0.75 -8.30
C LEU A 250 -31.82 -1.98 -8.93
N GLY A 251 -31.17 -2.60 -9.92
CA GLY A 251 -31.66 -3.84 -10.55
C GLY A 251 -31.73 -5.02 -9.57
N GLN A 252 -30.69 -5.23 -8.75
CA GLN A 252 -30.71 -6.25 -7.69
C GLN A 252 -31.84 -5.99 -6.68
N GLY A 253 -32.06 -4.73 -6.31
CA GLY A 253 -33.19 -4.35 -5.43
C GLY A 253 -34.54 -4.66 -6.06
N ALA A 254 -34.74 -4.31 -7.33
CA ALA A 254 -35.97 -4.62 -8.06
C ALA A 254 -36.23 -6.13 -8.15
N LEU A 255 -35.20 -6.93 -8.46
CA LEU A 255 -35.28 -8.39 -8.46
C LEU A 255 -35.74 -8.93 -7.10
N LEU A 256 -35.11 -8.48 -6.01
CA LEU A 256 -35.42 -8.98 -4.67
C LEU A 256 -36.83 -8.63 -4.18
N ILE A 257 -37.44 -7.56 -4.70
CA ILE A 257 -38.84 -7.23 -4.40
C ILE A 257 -39.79 -8.23 -5.05
N ASN A 258 -39.47 -8.70 -6.26
CA ASN A 258 -40.29 -9.63 -7.02
C ASN A 258 -40.08 -11.07 -6.61
N GLU A 259 -38.82 -11.42 -6.42
CA GLU A 259 -38.37 -12.78 -6.13
C GLU A 259 -37.47 -12.76 -4.89
N PRO A 260 -38.08 -12.76 -3.68
CA PRO A 260 -37.31 -12.77 -2.42
C PRO A 260 -36.36 -13.97 -2.28
N SER A 261 -36.65 -15.10 -2.95
CA SER A 261 -35.77 -16.29 -2.97
C SER A 261 -34.42 -16.05 -3.66
N ALA A 262 -34.30 -15.02 -4.50
CA ALA A 262 -33.06 -14.67 -5.18
C ALA A 262 -31.97 -14.13 -4.22
N VAL A 263 -32.28 -13.96 -2.94
CA VAL A 263 -31.35 -13.50 -1.89
C VAL A 263 -30.11 -14.40 -1.73
N SER A 264 -30.20 -15.67 -2.13
CA SER A 264 -29.08 -16.63 -2.10
C SER A 264 -27.92 -16.22 -3.00
N ASN A 265 -28.21 -15.55 -4.13
CA ASN A 265 -27.18 -14.97 -5.00
C ASN A 265 -27.80 -13.85 -5.86
N PRO A 266 -28.02 -12.65 -5.31
CA PRO A 266 -28.79 -11.61 -6.00
C PRO A 266 -28.19 -11.19 -7.33
N PHE A 267 -26.87 -11.23 -7.46
CA PHE A 267 -26.19 -10.86 -8.70
C PHE A 267 -26.41 -11.88 -9.81
N PHE A 268 -26.10 -13.16 -9.58
CA PHE A 268 -26.19 -14.14 -10.65
C PHE A 268 -27.64 -14.49 -11.01
N ASN A 269 -28.60 -14.29 -10.09
CA ASN A 269 -30.03 -14.39 -10.42
C ASN A 269 -30.54 -13.24 -11.32
N LEU A 270 -29.82 -12.11 -11.45
CA LEU A 270 -30.11 -11.11 -12.49
C LEU A 270 -29.79 -11.62 -13.91
N VAL A 271 -28.96 -12.66 -14.03
CA VAL A 271 -28.43 -13.12 -15.30
C VAL A 271 -29.41 -14.10 -15.95
N PRO A 272 -29.88 -13.84 -17.17
CA PRO A 272 -30.66 -14.83 -17.91
C PRO A 272 -29.89 -16.14 -18.05
N GLU A 273 -30.57 -17.30 -17.95
CA GLU A 273 -29.91 -18.62 -17.93
C GLU A 273 -28.94 -18.84 -19.10
N SER A 274 -29.28 -18.34 -20.30
CA SER A 274 -28.44 -18.44 -21.50
C SER A 274 -27.11 -17.66 -21.42
N LEU A 275 -27.02 -16.67 -20.53
CA LEU A 275 -25.86 -15.79 -20.36
C LEU A 275 -25.03 -16.10 -19.11
N LEU A 276 -25.46 -17.05 -18.26
CA LEU A 276 -24.76 -17.42 -17.03
C LEU A 276 -23.28 -17.77 -17.27
N TRP A 277 -22.99 -18.68 -18.19
CA TRP A 277 -21.62 -19.08 -18.52
C TRP A 277 -20.73 -17.90 -18.96
N PRO A 278 -21.11 -17.10 -19.97
CA PRO A 278 -20.37 -15.89 -20.33
C PRO A 278 -20.15 -14.92 -19.17
N VAL A 279 -21.16 -14.69 -18.35
CA VAL A 279 -21.08 -13.73 -17.23
C VAL A 279 -20.18 -14.26 -16.11
N VAL A 280 -20.21 -15.55 -15.79
CA VAL A 280 -19.30 -16.16 -14.80
C VAL A 280 -17.84 -16.03 -15.25
N ILE A 281 -17.55 -16.28 -16.54
CA ILE A 281 -16.18 -16.13 -17.08
C ILE A 281 -15.75 -14.66 -17.02
N LEU A 282 -16.63 -13.73 -17.40
CA LEU A 282 -16.35 -12.30 -17.35
C LEU A 282 -16.14 -11.82 -15.91
N ALA A 283 -17.01 -12.22 -14.97
CA ALA A 283 -16.91 -11.93 -13.54
C ALA A 283 -15.59 -12.46 -12.97
N THR A 284 -15.22 -13.70 -13.29
CA THR A 284 -13.95 -14.29 -12.87
C THR A 284 -12.76 -13.51 -13.40
N THR A 285 -12.84 -13.05 -14.66
CA THR A 285 -11.77 -12.22 -15.24
C THR A 285 -11.71 -10.84 -14.57
N ALA A 286 -12.86 -10.23 -14.27
CA ALA A 286 -12.95 -8.96 -13.57
C ALA A 286 -12.42 -9.05 -12.13
N THR A 287 -12.66 -10.16 -11.41
CA THR A 287 -12.15 -10.35 -10.04
C THR A 287 -10.67 -10.68 -10.00
N VAL A 288 -10.13 -11.31 -11.04
CA VAL A 288 -8.68 -11.42 -11.25
C VAL A 288 -8.08 -10.03 -11.43
N ILE A 289 -8.70 -9.16 -12.24
CA ILE A 289 -8.26 -7.78 -12.42
C ILE A 289 -8.37 -6.97 -11.12
N ALA A 290 -9.45 -7.12 -10.37
CA ALA A 290 -9.64 -6.53 -9.04
C ALA A 290 -8.50 -6.90 -8.09
N SER A 291 -8.19 -8.19 -8.03
CA SER A 291 -7.10 -8.72 -7.20
C SER A 291 -5.74 -8.12 -7.59
N GLN A 292 -5.51 -7.83 -8.89
CA GLN A 292 -4.29 -7.14 -9.34
C GLN A 292 -4.15 -5.73 -8.78
N ALA A 293 -5.25 -4.97 -8.75
CA ALA A 293 -5.30 -3.62 -8.21
C ALA A 293 -4.77 -3.59 -6.78
N VAL A 294 -5.33 -4.48 -5.97
CA VAL A 294 -5.04 -4.58 -4.54
C VAL A 294 -3.60 -5.03 -4.29
N ILE A 295 -3.11 -6.02 -5.04
CA ILE A 295 -1.70 -6.47 -4.96
C ILE A 295 -0.74 -5.32 -5.33
N SER A 296 -1.06 -4.56 -6.38
CA SER A 296 -0.30 -3.36 -6.78
C SER A 296 -0.32 -2.29 -5.68
N GLY A 297 -1.49 -2.01 -5.11
CA GLY A 297 -1.66 -1.10 -3.97
C GLY A 297 -0.80 -1.51 -2.76
N ALA A 298 -0.72 -2.81 -2.45
CA ALA A 298 0.13 -3.33 -1.38
C ALA A 298 1.63 -3.09 -1.66
N PHE A 299 2.08 -3.23 -2.91
CA PHE A 299 3.45 -2.87 -3.29
C PHE A 299 3.71 -1.37 -3.11
N SER A 300 2.78 -0.50 -3.53
CA SER A 300 2.88 0.96 -3.35
C SER A 300 2.96 1.34 -1.86
N VAL A 301 2.09 0.80 -1.01
CA VAL A 301 2.12 1.01 0.44
C VAL A 301 3.44 0.50 1.05
N THR A 302 3.96 -0.63 0.57
CA THR A 302 5.27 -1.13 0.99
C THR A 302 6.40 -0.16 0.63
N GLN A 303 6.40 0.38 -0.57
CA GLN A 303 7.41 1.35 -1.03
C GLN A 303 7.33 2.65 -0.20
N GLN A 304 6.13 3.12 0.11
CA GLN A 304 5.93 4.26 1.00
C GLN A 304 6.45 3.97 2.41
N ALA A 305 6.18 2.77 2.94
CA ALA A 305 6.71 2.34 4.24
C ALA A 305 8.24 2.29 4.25
N LEU A 306 8.87 1.82 3.17
CA LEU A 306 10.32 1.84 2.98
C LEU A 306 10.88 3.26 3.00
N ASN A 307 10.26 4.19 2.27
CA ASN A 307 10.66 5.60 2.21
C ASN A 307 10.54 6.29 3.57
N LEU A 308 9.55 5.89 4.38
CA LEU A 308 9.35 6.40 5.73
C LEU A 308 10.23 5.73 6.80
N GLY A 309 11.02 4.72 6.42
CA GLY A 309 11.88 3.94 7.31
C GLY A 309 11.13 2.97 8.24
N LEU A 310 9.91 2.58 7.88
CA LEU A 310 9.03 1.75 8.70
C LEU A 310 9.28 0.24 8.55
N VAL A 311 9.89 -0.19 7.46
CA VAL A 311 10.15 -1.62 7.15
C VAL A 311 11.59 -1.85 6.70
N PRO A 312 12.12 -3.09 6.85
CA PRO A 312 13.45 -3.46 6.34
C PRO A 312 13.55 -3.27 4.84
N ARG A 313 14.77 -3.01 4.37
CA ARG A 313 15.05 -2.88 2.92
C ARG A 313 14.71 -4.18 2.21
N MET A 314 13.88 -4.06 1.17
CA MET A 314 13.46 -5.17 0.32
C MET A 314 13.93 -4.95 -1.11
N ARG A 315 14.05 -6.04 -1.87
CA ARG A 315 14.33 -5.98 -3.30
C ARG A 315 13.09 -5.47 -4.03
N ILE A 316 13.16 -4.25 -4.57
CA ILE A 316 12.15 -3.67 -5.44
C ILE A 316 12.60 -3.85 -6.89
N MET A 317 11.71 -4.35 -7.75
CA MET A 317 11.93 -4.43 -9.19
C MET A 317 10.93 -3.51 -9.89
N HIS A 318 11.42 -2.51 -10.63
CA HIS A 318 10.55 -1.68 -11.47
C HIS A 318 10.21 -2.45 -12.75
N THR A 319 8.91 -2.60 -13.01
CA THR A 319 8.37 -3.34 -14.16
C THR A 319 8.09 -2.44 -15.37
N SER A 320 7.97 -1.12 -15.15
CA SER A 320 7.84 -0.11 -16.21
C SER A 320 9.09 0.77 -16.33
N LYS A 321 9.39 1.16 -17.57
CA LYS A 321 10.48 2.11 -17.88
C LYS A 321 10.05 3.57 -17.73
N SER A 322 8.75 3.87 -17.74
CA SER A 322 8.20 5.23 -17.67
C SER A 322 7.48 5.52 -16.35
N GLU A 323 6.82 4.52 -15.75
CA GLU A 323 6.00 4.68 -14.55
C GLU A 323 6.70 4.14 -13.31
N GLY A 324 7.07 5.03 -12.38
CA GLY A 324 7.82 4.65 -11.18
C GLY A 324 7.05 3.80 -10.19
N GLY A 325 5.72 3.96 -10.16
CA GLY A 325 4.86 3.17 -9.30
C GLY A 325 4.77 1.70 -9.69
N GLN A 326 5.01 1.33 -10.97
CA GLN A 326 4.83 -0.07 -11.39
C GLN A 326 5.97 -0.95 -10.88
N ILE A 327 5.84 -1.39 -9.63
CA ILE A 327 6.85 -2.14 -8.89
C ILE A 327 6.38 -3.56 -8.60
N TYR A 328 7.36 -4.45 -8.50
CA TYR A 328 7.19 -5.82 -8.04
C TYR A 328 8.09 -6.06 -6.84
N ILE A 329 7.49 -6.51 -5.74
CA ILE A 329 8.21 -6.87 -4.50
C ILE A 329 7.98 -8.37 -4.22
N PRO A 330 8.95 -9.24 -4.55
CA PRO A 330 8.77 -10.70 -4.46
C PRO A 330 8.36 -11.19 -3.06
N GLY A 331 8.92 -10.59 -2.01
CA GLY A 331 8.62 -10.96 -0.62
C GLY A 331 7.17 -10.70 -0.25
N ILE A 332 6.66 -9.51 -0.58
CA ILE A 332 5.25 -9.13 -0.34
C ILE A 332 4.32 -9.97 -1.19
N ASN A 333 4.66 -10.20 -2.47
CA ASN A 333 3.87 -11.05 -3.36
C ASN A 333 3.66 -12.46 -2.78
N THR A 334 4.74 -13.07 -2.28
CA THR A 334 4.70 -14.41 -1.70
C THR A 334 3.92 -14.42 -0.39
N MET A 335 4.10 -13.40 0.45
CA MET A 335 3.36 -13.24 1.70
C MET A 335 1.84 -13.15 1.44
N LEU A 336 1.43 -12.30 0.50
CA LEU A 336 0.02 -12.14 0.11
C LEU A 336 -0.53 -13.45 -0.46
N MET A 337 0.20 -14.11 -1.37
CA MET A 337 -0.22 -15.39 -1.94
C MET A 337 -0.50 -16.46 -0.87
N ILE A 338 0.40 -16.61 0.10
CA ILE A 338 0.23 -17.56 1.21
C ILE A 338 -0.97 -17.16 2.08
N GLY A 339 -1.10 -15.88 2.42
CA GLY A 339 -2.22 -15.38 3.21
C GLY A 339 -3.57 -15.65 2.52
N VAL A 340 -3.68 -15.30 1.24
CA VAL A 340 -4.90 -15.49 0.44
C VAL A 340 -5.25 -16.98 0.35
N ALA A 341 -4.27 -17.85 0.07
CA ALA A 341 -4.50 -19.29 0.00
C ALA A 341 -4.96 -19.87 1.36
N ALA A 342 -4.37 -19.41 2.46
CA ALA A 342 -4.78 -19.81 3.81
C ALA A 342 -6.22 -19.39 4.13
N LEU A 343 -6.64 -18.20 3.72
CA LEU A 343 -8.03 -17.75 3.89
C LEU A 343 -9.02 -18.60 3.12
N ILE A 344 -8.74 -18.90 1.85
CA ILE A 344 -9.63 -19.72 1.00
C ILE A 344 -9.79 -21.13 1.59
N LEU A 345 -8.69 -21.74 2.03
CA LEU A 345 -8.71 -23.06 2.65
C LEU A 345 -9.42 -23.07 4.02
N GLY A 346 -9.30 -21.98 4.78
CA GLY A 346 -9.92 -21.81 6.09
C GLY A 346 -11.43 -21.56 6.04
N PHE A 347 -11.88 -20.62 5.21
CA PHE A 347 -13.29 -20.17 5.17
C PHE A 347 -14.16 -20.95 4.20
N ARG A 348 -13.60 -21.45 3.08
CA ARG A 348 -14.24 -22.33 2.09
C ARG A 348 -15.50 -21.80 1.37
N SER A 349 -16.12 -20.71 1.82
CA SER A 349 -17.21 -20.00 1.15
C SER A 349 -17.03 -18.48 1.26
N SER A 350 -17.54 -17.72 0.28
CA SER A 350 -17.49 -16.26 0.30
C SER A 350 -18.38 -15.66 1.40
N GLY A 351 -19.51 -16.30 1.71
CA GLY A 351 -20.41 -15.88 2.80
C GLY A 351 -19.75 -15.96 4.19
N ALA A 352 -18.99 -17.02 4.47
CA ALA A 352 -18.22 -17.11 5.71
C ALA A 352 -17.13 -16.02 5.76
N LEU A 353 -16.50 -15.74 4.62
CA LEU A 353 -15.46 -14.72 4.52
C LEU A 353 -16.02 -13.29 4.65
N SER A 354 -17.23 -13.02 4.15
CA SER A 354 -17.89 -11.70 4.26
C SER A 354 -18.19 -11.31 5.71
N ASN A 355 -18.41 -12.29 6.59
CA ASN A 355 -18.60 -12.04 8.02
C ASN A 355 -17.31 -11.60 8.73
N ALA A 356 -16.14 -12.03 8.22
CA ALA A 356 -14.84 -11.66 8.74
C ALA A 356 -14.30 -10.33 8.16
N TYR A 357 -14.99 -9.77 7.17
CA TYR A 357 -14.54 -8.62 6.39
C TYR A 357 -15.25 -7.32 6.79
N GLY A 358 -14.66 -6.18 6.41
CA GLY A 358 -15.21 -4.84 6.63
C GLY A 358 -14.55 -4.06 7.77
N LEU A 359 -14.07 -4.72 8.82
CA LEU A 359 -13.43 -4.03 9.95
C LEU A 359 -12.08 -3.37 9.58
N ALA A 360 -11.24 -4.04 8.80
CA ALA A 360 -9.99 -3.45 8.30
C ALA A 360 -10.23 -2.26 7.37
N VAL A 361 -11.20 -2.39 6.46
CA VAL A 361 -11.58 -1.35 5.51
C VAL A 361 -12.11 -0.13 6.26
N THR A 362 -13.17 -0.28 7.07
CA THR A 362 -13.73 0.83 7.87
C THR A 362 -12.70 1.51 8.78
N GLY A 363 -11.79 0.74 9.39
CA GLY A 363 -10.70 1.31 10.19
C GLY A 363 -9.73 2.13 9.34
N THR A 364 -9.37 1.65 8.15
CA THR A 364 -8.52 2.38 7.20
C THR A 364 -9.21 3.65 6.69
N GLU A 365 -10.51 3.58 6.44
CA GLU A 365 -11.32 4.73 6.01
C GLU A 365 -11.33 5.84 7.05
N MET A 366 -11.66 5.47 8.29
CA MET A 366 -11.72 6.40 9.41
C MET A 366 -10.35 7.05 9.69
N LEU A 367 -9.26 6.28 9.61
CA LEU A 367 -7.91 6.80 9.78
C LEU A 367 -7.50 7.72 8.63
N THR A 368 -7.90 7.40 7.40
CA THR A 368 -7.64 8.24 6.23
C THR A 368 -8.36 9.57 6.36
N LEU A 369 -9.63 9.57 6.77
CA LEU A 369 -10.39 10.80 7.04
C LEU A 369 -9.73 11.64 8.14
N ALA A 370 -9.32 11.01 9.25
CA ALA A 370 -8.67 11.71 10.36
C ALA A 370 -7.35 12.37 9.94
N LEU A 371 -6.49 11.64 9.21
CA LEU A 371 -5.23 12.17 8.69
C LEU A 371 -5.47 13.25 7.62
N PHE A 372 -6.46 13.09 6.76
CA PHE A 372 -6.82 14.11 5.77
C PHE A 372 -7.31 15.40 6.44
N CYS A 373 -8.19 15.31 7.44
CA CYS A 373 -8.68 16.48 8.17
C CYS A 373 -7.53 17.21 8.89
N ALA A 374 -6.61 16.46 9.52
CA ALA A 374 -5.39 17.03 10.09
C ALA A 374 -4.53 17.74 9.04
N TYR A 375 -4.37 17.13 7.87
CA TYR A 375 -3.60 17.71 6.76
C TYR A 375 -4.27 18.97 6.20
N ALA A 376 -5.58 18.96 5.97
CA ALA A 376 -6.35 20.10 5.51
C ALA A 376 -6.29 21.26 6.52
N HIS A 377 -6.31 20.97 7.81
CA HIS A 377 -6.15 21.99 8.85
C HIS A 377 -4.73 22.57 8.91
N ILE A 378 -3.70 21.72 8.95
CA ILE A 378 -2.30 22.16 9.18
C ILE A 378 -1.69 22.75 7.91
N VAL A 379 -1.89 22.10 6.76
CA VAL A 379 -1.19 22.42 5.50
C VAL A 379 -2.04 23.34 4.63
N TRP A 380 -3.31 22.99 4.40
CA TRP A 380 -4.22 23.84 3.62
C TRP A 380 -4.84 24.98 4.41
N LYS A 381 -4.60 25.04 5.73
CA LYS A 381 -5.11 26.09 6.63
C LYS A 381 -6.63 26.23 6.57
N TRP A 382 -7.35 25.13 6.37
CA TRP A 382 -8.81 25.14 6.42
C TRP A 382 -9.29 25.48 7.83
N SER A 383 -10.24 26.41 7.90
CA SER A 383 -10.91 26.75 9.16
C SER A 383 -11.80 25.59 9.62
N MET A 384 -12.07 25.53 10.92
CA MET A 384 -12.95 24.50 11.50
C MET A 384 -14.34 24.51 10.86
N PHE A 385 -14.84 25.66 10.41
CA PHE A 385 -16.12 25.77 9.70
C PHE A 385 -16.16 24.99 8.37
N ARG A 386 -15.03 24.83 7.67
CA ARG A 386 -14.97 24.00 6.44
C ARG A 386 -14.80 22.52 6.75
N LEU A 387 -14.17 22.19 7.88
CA LEU A 387 -13.97 20.81 8.30
C LEU A 387 -15.21 20.22 8.96
N LEU A 388 -15.98 21.04 9.68
CA LEU A 388 -17.15 20.60 10.43
C LEU A 388 -18.18 19.87 9.55
N PRO A 389 -18.56 20.34 8.33
CA PRO A 389 -19.47 19.59 7.46
C PRO A 389 -18.89 18.25 6.99
N VAL A 390 -17.59 18.18 6.71
CA VAL A 390 -16.92 16.93 6.30
C VAL A 390 -16.95 15.93 7.46
N LEU A 391 -16.60 16.37 8.67
CA LEU A 391 -16.64 15.55 9.87
C LEU A 391 -18.07 15.14 10.26
N ALA A 392 -19.04 16.05 10.13
CA ALA A 392 -20.43 15.78 10.46
C ALA A 392 -21.07 14.79 9.49
N ILE A 393 -20.82 14.91 8.18
CA ILE A 393 -21.47 14.05 7.19
C ILE A 393 -20.70 12.73 7.04
N VAL A 394 -19.42 12.81 6.70
CA VAL A 394 -18.61 11.61 6.40
C VAL A 394 -18.09 10.97 7.69
N GLY A 395 -17.66 11.78 8.66
CA GLY A 395 -17.11 11.25 9.91
C GLY A 395 -18.16 10.50 10.75
N ILE A 396 -19.40 10.99 10.82
CA ILE A 396 -20.49 10.26 11.49
C ILE A 396 -20.76 8.94 10.78
N LEU A 397 -20.90 8.97 9.45
CA LEU A 397 -21.15 7.76 8.65
C LEU A 397 -20.06 6.71 8.83
N GLU A 398 -18.79 7.09 8.74
CA GLU A 398 -17.65 6.17 8.93
C GLU A 398 -17.55 5.64 10.37
N THR A 399 -17.85 6.48 11.36
CA THR A 399 -17.88 6.05 12.76
C THR A 399 -18.99 5.01 12.98
N LEU A 400 -20.17 5.21 12.39
CA LEU A 400 -21.25 4.22 12.41
C LEU A 400 -20.83 2.92 11.71
N TYR A 401 -20.22 3.01 10.52
CA TYR A 401 -19.70 1.84 9.80
C TYR A 401 -18.67 1.04 10.61
N PHE A 402 -17.70 1.74 11.20
CA PHE A 402 -16.70 1.11 12.06
C PHE A 402 -17.34 0.45 13.28
N SER A 403 -18.26 1.16 13.95
CA SER A 403 -18.95 0.64 15.13
C SER A 403 -19.79 -0.59 14.82
N ALA A 404 -20.49 -0.61 13.68
CA ALA A 404 -21.24 -1.77 13.22
C ALA A 404 -20.32 -2.97 12.89
N ASN A 405 -19.16 -2.72 12.30
CA ASN A 405 -18.19 -3.79 11.99
C ASN A 405 -17.46 -4.32 13.24
N VAL A 406 -17.36 -3.54 14.32
CA VAL A 406 -16.82 -4.02 15.61
C VAL A 406 -17.67 -5.16 16.18
N MET A 407 -18.99 -5.17 15.94
CA MET A 407 -19.85 -6.28 16.37
C MET A 407 -19.51 -7.62 15.71
N LYS A 408 -18.81 -7.59 14.56
CA LYS A 408 -18.39 -8.80 13.83
C LYS A 408 -17.11 -9.43 14.37
N ILE A 409 -16.45 -8.85 15.37
CA ILE A 409 -15.22 -9.42 15.95
C ILE A 409 -15.41 -10.88 16.39
N PRO A 410 -16.49 -11.27 17.11
CA PRO A 410 -16.71 -12.65 17.52
C PRO A 410 -16.96 -13.62 16.36
N THR A 411 -17.51 -13.14 15.23
CA THR A 411 -17.93 -13.96 14.09
C THR A 411 -16.90 -13.99 12.94
N GLY A 412 -15.73 -13.37 13.12
CA GLY A 412 -14.61 -13.46 12.18
C GLY A 412 -13.80 -12.17 12.02
N GLY A 413 -14.33 -11.02 12.44
CA GLY A 413 -13.67 -9.71 12.31
C GLY A 413 -12.34 -9.59 13.07
N TRP A 414 -12.04 -10.52 13.98
CA TRP A 414 -10.74 -10.61 14.65
C TRP A 414 -9.57 -10.88 13.68
N LEU A 415 -9.83 -11.54 12.54
CA LEU A 415 -8.79 -11.96 11.61
C LEU A 415 -8.04 -10.79 10.96
N PRO A 416 -8.70 -9.82 10.29
CA PRO A 416 -8.02 -8.63 9.77
C PRO A 416 -7.26 -7.86 10.86
N ILE A 417 -7.79 -7.82 12.10
CA ILE A 417 -7.09 -7.21 13.24
C ILE A 417 -5.81 -7.98 13.57
N ALA A 418 -5.85 -9.32 13.61
CA ALA A 418 -4.69 -10.14 13.91
C ALA A 418 -3.57 -9.96 12.86
N ILE A 419 -3.94 -9.86 11.58
CA ILE A 419 -3.01 -9.53 10.49
C ILE A 419 -2.42 -8.14 10.72
N ALA A 420 -3.26 -7.13 10.99
CA ALA A 420 -2.80 -5.77 11.23
C ALA A 420 -1.86 -5.68 12.45
N ILE A 421 -2.18 -6.34 13.57
CA ILE A 421 -1.32 -6.40 14.76
C ILE A 421 0.05 -7.00 14.42
N SER A 422 0.08 -8.07 13.61
CA SER A 422 1.33 -8.70 13.18
C SER A 422 2.20 -7.73 12.37
N VAL A 423 1.60 -6.99 11.44
CA VAL A 423 2.32 -5.97 10.65
C VAL A 423 2.77 -4.78 11.53
N ILE A 424 1.93 -4.33 12.46
CA ILE A 424 2.28 -3.27 13.44
C ILE A 424 3.49 -3.70 14.26
N ILE A 425 3.52 -4.95 14.75
CA ILE A 425 4.65 -5.49 15.51
C ILE A 425 5.92 -5.46 14.65
N ILE A 426 5.86 -5.87 13.39
CA ILE A 426 7.00 -5.83 12.46
C ILE A 426 7.50 -4.40 12.26
N MET A 427 6.61 -3.46 11.90
CA MET A 427 6.98 -2.07 11.61
C MET A 427 7.54 -1.37 12.85
N THR A 428 6.86 -1.51 13.99
CA THR A 428 7.30 -0.89 15.25
C THR A 428 8.60 -1.51 15.74
N THR A 429 8.81 -2.81 15.57
CA THR A 429 10.08 -3.49 15.87
C THR A 429 11.21 -2.95 15.00
N TRP A 430 10.97 -2.82 13.70
CA TRP A 430 11.94 -2.27 12.77
C TRP A 430 12.33 -0.82 13.10
N MET A 431 11.34 0.04 13.39
CA MET A 431 11.59 1.42 13.79
C MET A 431 12.41 1.49 15.09
N TRP A 432 12.03 0.70 16.09
CA TRP A 432 12.74 0.67 17.37
C TRP A 432 14.19 0.23 17.18
N GLY A 433 14.43 -0.89 16.50
CA GLY A 433 15.78 -1.40 16.29
C GLY A 433 16.61 -0.46 15.41
N SER A 434 16.03 0.12 14.36
CA SER A 434 16.71 1.10 13.51
C SER A 434 17.09 2.36 14.26
N TYR A 435 16.26 2.83 15.19
CA TYR A 435 16.58 3.96 16.06
C TYR A 435 17.68 3.62 17.06
N THR A 436 17.63 2.44 17.68
CA THR A 436 18.68 1.96 18.59
C THR A 436 20.03 1.87 17.86
N VAL A 437 20.06 1.25 16.67
CA VAL A 437 21.25 1.18 15.83
C VAL A 437 21.74 2.57 15.43
N TYR A 438 20.84 3.49 15.07
CA TYR A 438 21.21 4.86 14.74
C TYR A 438 21.89 5.57 15.92
N LYS A 439 21.35 5.42 17.13
CA LYS A 439 21.94 6.03 18.34
C LYS A 439 23.33 5.48 18.62
N VAL A 440 23.48 4.16 18.68
CA VAL A 440 24.78 3.52 18.92
C VAL A 440 25.77 3.86 17.81
N ARG A 441 25.31 3.89 16.56
CA ARG A 441 26.15 4.29 15.43
C ARG A 441 26.61 5.74 15.56
N GLY A 442 25.77 6.66 16.01
CA GLY A 442 26.16 8.05 16.26
C GLY A 442 27.17 8.20 17.40
N GLU A 443 27.15 7.31 18.39
CA GLU A 443 28.17 7.28 19.46
C GLU A 443 29.53 6.77 18.94
N ILE A 444 29.51 5.84 17.98
CA ILE A 444 30.74 5.29 17.37
C ILE A 444 31.28 6.21 16.26
N GLU A 445 30.40 6.77 15.43
CA GLU A 445 30.72 7.70 14.33
C GLU A 445 30.96 9.11 14.89
N MET A 446 32.23 9.50 14.99
CA MET A 446 32.66 10.81 15.46
C MET A 446 32.26 11.93 14.48
N PRO A 447 31.96 13.15 14.96
CA PRO A 447 31.84 14.33 14.10
C PRO A 447 33.09 14.50 13.23
N LEU A 448 32.88 14.85 11.97
CA LEU A 448 33.96 14.94 10.98
C LEU A 448 35.04 15.94 11.42
N ASP A 449 34.64 17.12 11.88
CA ASP A 449 35.58 18.19 12.26
C ASP A 449 36.46 17.79 13.46
N GLU A 450 35.87 17.11 14.44
CA GLU A 450 36.60 16.58 15.60
C GLU A 450 37.62 15.51 15.17
N TRP A 451 37.22 14.63 14.27
CA TRP A 451 38.09 13.59 13.76
C TRP A 451 39.23 14.14 12.90
N LEU A 452 38.95 15.11 12.01
CA LEU A 452 39.97 15.79 11.21
C LEU A 452 41.05 16.42 12.10
N THR A 453 40.63 17.13 13.15
CA THR A 453 41.55 17.74 14.14
C THR A 453 42.46 16.68 14.78
N LYS A 454 41.91 15.53 15.18
CA LYS A 454 42.70 14.42 15.77
C LYS A 454 43.68 13.81 14.78
N ILE A 455 43.25 13.59 13.54
CA ILE A 455 44.07 12.94 12.52
C ILE A 455 45.23 13.83 12.07
N ARG A 456 45.01 15.15 11.92
CA ARG A 456 46.08 16.09 11.61
C ARG A 456 47.16 16.09 12.69
N ALA A 457 46.77 16.02 13.97
CA ALA A 457 47.71 15.91 15.09
C ALA A 457 48.54 14.61 15.07
N LEU A 458 47.98 13.51 14.54
CA LEU A 458 48.67 12.22 14.46
C LEU A 458 49.64 12.12 13.27
N ASN A 459 49.55 13.03 12.29
CA ASN A 459 50.38 13.06 11.08
C ASN A 459 50.58 11.68 10.42
N LEU A 460 49.47 11.00 10.14
CA LEU A 460 49.49 9.63 9.64
C LEU A 460 50.05 9.56 8.20
N PRO A 461 50.79 8.49 7.86
CA PRO A 461 51.26 8.26 6.49
C PRO A 461 50.10 8.11 5.50
N ARG A 462 50.24 8.78 4.35
CA ARG A 462 49.30 8.66 3.22
C ARG A 462 49.83 7.70 2.17
N ILE A 463 49.00 6.71 1.81
CA ILE A 463 49.28 5.74 0.76
C ILE A 463 48.60 6.16 -0.57
N PRO A 464 49.20 5.82 -1.72
CA PRO A 464 48.64 6.17 -3.02
C PRO A 464 47.25 5.57 -3.26
N GLY A 465 46.40 6.32 -3.97
CA GLY A 465 45.14 5.83 -4.52
C GLY A 465 43.86 6.44 -3.94
N GLN A 466 42.72 6.02 -4.50
CA GLN A 466 41.39 6.53 -4.18
C GLN A 466 40.59 5.54 -3.32
N ALA A 467 40.21 5.97 -2.13
CA ALA A 467 39.34 5.22 -1.22
C ALA A 467 37.93 5.81 -1.17
N ILE A 468 36.95 5.03 -1.60
CA ILE A 468 35.55 5.42 -1.69
C ILE A 468 34.77 4.78 -0.55
N TYR A 469 34.34 5.60 0.41
CA TYR A 469 33.54 5.16 1.56
C TYR A 469 32.06 5.46 1.31
N LEU A 470 31.22 4.41 1.32
CA LEU A 470 29.78 4.61 1.22
C LEU A 470 29.22 5.08 2.56
N HIS A 471 28.72 6.32 2.59
CA HIS A 471 28.27 6.97 3.81
C HIS A 471 26.99 7.77 3.59
N GLN A 472 26.03 7.60 4.49
CA GLN A 472 24.69 8.20 4.35
C GLN A 472 24.51 9.44 5.22
N SER A 473 25.23 9.51 6.33
CA SER A 473 25.18 10.63 7.29
C SER A 473 26.04 11.79 6.78
N LYS A 474 25.54 13.03 6.89
CA LYS A 474 26.36 14.23 6.65
C LYS A 474 27.05 14.62 7.95
N GLY A 475 28.31 15.05 7.87
CA GLY A 475 29.06 15.61 9.00
C GLY A 475 29.62 14.60 10.01
N THR A 476 29.56 13.29 9.73
CA THR A 476 30.21 12.25 10.55
C THR A 476 31.17 11.43 9.72
N VAL A 477 32.14 10.79 10.38
CA VAL A 477 33.12 9.93 9.72
C VAL A 477 32.55 8.53 9.50
N PRO A 478 32.72 7.91 8.31
CA PRO A 478 32.31 6.54 8.08
C PRO A 478 33.04 5.57 9.04
N LEU A 479 32.30 4.66 9.67
CA LEU A 479 32.88 3.64 10.55
C LEU A 479 34.06 2.88 9.91
N ALA A 480 33.91 2.43 8.66
CA ALA A 480 34.96 1.73 7.93
C ALA A 480 36.25 2.54 7.82
N LEU A 481 36.19 3.88 7.71
CA LEU A 481 37.38 4.72 7.66
C LEU A 481 38.05 4.81 9.03
N LYS A 482 37.26 5.03 10.09
CA LYS A 482 37.76 5.08 11.47
C LYS A 482 38.46 3.77 11.84
N GLU A 483 37.82 2.64 11.53
CA GLU A 483 38.36 1.30 11.80
C GLU A 483 39.60 0.99 10.95
N ASN A 484 39.60 1.40 9.68
CA ASN A 484 40.79 1.27 8.82
C ASN A 484 41.98 2.04 9.39
N VAL A 485 41.77 3.29 9.82
CA VAL A 485 42.83 4.12 10.41
C VAL A 485 43.29 3.56 11.75
N ARG A 486 42.38 3.05 12.58
CA ARG A 486 42.73 2.41 13.86
C ARG A 486 43.61 1.18 13.67
N PHE A 487 43.34 0.37 12.65
CA PHE A 487 44.02 -0.92 12.44
C PHE A 487 45.29 -0.78 11.60
N ASN A 488 45.23 -0.03 10.50
CA ASN A 488 46.32 0.09 9.54
C ASN A 488 47.19 1.34 9.74
N HIS A 489 46.79 2.26 10.61
CA HIS A 489 47.51 3.51 10.91
C HIS A 489 47.90 4.34 9.66
N THR A 490 47.07 4.27 8.61
CA THR A 490 47.34 4.88 7.29
C THR A 490 46.07 5.51 6.71
N LEU A 491 46.25 6.51 5.86
CA LEU A 491 45.18 7.16 5.07
C LEU A 491 45.48 7.02 3.59
N HIS A 492 44.45 7.06 2.74
CA HIS A 492 44.69 7.18 1.31
C HIS A 492 44.88 8.65 0.93
N GLU A 493 45.61 8.92 -0.15
CA GLU A 493 45.80 10.28 -0.69
C GLU A 493 44.46 10.96 -0.97
N GLN A 494 43.49 10.23 -1.56
CA GLN A 494 42.16 10.74 -1.87
C GLN A 494 41.07 9.89 -1.22
N ILE A 495 40.25 10.51 -0.38
CA ILE A 495 39.15 9.89 0.34
C ILE A 495 37.84 10.52 -0.11
N VAL A 496 36.90 9.68 -0.58
CA VAL A 496 35.61 10.12 -1.12
C VAL A 496 34.48 9.51 -0.31
N PHE A 497 33.68 10.34 0.34
CA PHE A 497 32.43 9.93 0.98
C PHE A 497 31.30 9.95 -0.04
N VAL A 498 30.78 8.78 -0.40
CA VAL A 498 29.70 8.68 -1.38
C VAL A 498 28.36 8.47 -0.70
N ARG A 499 27.47 9.43 -0.89
CA ARG A 499 26.06 9.36 -0.51
C ARG A 499 25.21 9.12 -1.75
N VAL A 500 24.26 8.20 -1.66
CA VAL A 500 23.30 7.93 -2.74
C VAL A 500 21.93 8.43 -2.33
N LEU A 501 21.31 9.23 -3.19
CA LEU A 501 19.98 9.77 -2.99
C LEU A 501 19.12 9.43 -4.21
N VAL A 502 18.08 8.62 -3.98
CA VAL A 502 17.11 8.27 -5.02
C VAL A 502 15.94 9.26 -4.97
N ARG A 503 15.62 9.87 -6.11
CA ARG A 503 14.56 10.86 -6.33
C ARG A 503 13.35 10.15 -6.95
N ASN A 504 12.15 10.69 -6.70
CA ASN A 504 10.92 10.21 -7.34
C ASN A 504 10.75 10.77 -8.76
N ILE A 505 11.76 10.59 -9.60
CA ILE A 505 11.73 10.89 -11.04
C ILE A 505 12.32 9.70 -11.80
N PRO A 506 11.92 9.42 -13.06
CA PRO A 506 12.41 8.23 -13.77
C PRO A 506 13.93 8.22 -13.90
N HIS A 507 14.49 9.34 -14.36
CA HIS A 507 15.91 9.50 -14.61
C HIS A 507 16.36 10.90 -14.16
N VAL A 508 17.47 10.98 -13.44
CA VAL A 508 18.19 12.23 -13.21
C VAL A 508 19.13 12.45 -14.40
N ARG A 509 19.09 13.66 -14.98
CA ARG A 509 19.99 14.04 -16.08
C ARG A 509 21.44 13.83 -15.65
N HIS A 510 22.27 13.29 -16.54
CA HIS A 510 23.66 12.92 -16.20
C HIS A 510 24.48 14.08 -15.62
N VAL A 511 24.22 15.31 -16.09
CA VAL A 511 24.85 16.54 -15.58
C VAL A 511 24.50 16.86 -14.13
N ASP A 512 23.34 16.42 -13.64
CA ASP A 512 22.86 16.68 -12.28
C ASP A 512 23.11 15.49 -11.33
N ARG A 513 23.62 14.36 -11.85
CA ARG A 513 23.74 13.10 -11.09
C ARG A 513 24.76 13.12 -9.97
N VAL A 514 25.83 13.90 -10.09
CA VAL A 514 26.90 13.93 -9.08
C VAL A 514 27.14 15.37 -8.64
N SER A 515 27.08 15.64 -7.35
CA SER A 515 27.54 16.90 -6.77
C SER A 515 28.69 16.62 -5.83
N ILE A 516 29.76 17.43 -5.91
CA ILE A 516 30.97 17.31 -5.10
C ILE A 516 31.00 18.47 -4.10
N GLU A 517 31.39 18.17 -2.87
CA GLU A 517 31.56 19.11 -1.75
C GLU A 517 32.90 18.76 -1.09
N ARG A 518 33.88 19.68 -1.08
CA ARG A 518 35.15 19.46 -0.38
C ARG A 518 34.91 19.50 1.13
N LEU A 519 35.59 18.64 1.86
CA LEU A 519 35.46 18.54 3.32
C LEU A 519 36.82 18.81 3.97
N GLY A 520 36.84 19.69 4.96
CA GLY A 520 38.09 20.08 5.61
C GLY A 520 38.96 21.00 4.74
N GLU A 521 40.27 20.93 4.94
CA GLU A 521 41.26 21.69 4.17
C GLU A 521 41.71 20.91 2.93
N PRO A 522 42.20 21.59 1.87
CA PRO A 522 42.65 20.92 0.65
C PRO A 522 43.68 19.80 0.90
N GLU A 523 44.55 19.98 1.89
CA GLU A 523 45.61 19.03 2.28
C GLU A 523 45.05 17.74 2.91
N ASP A 524 43.81 17.77 3.40
CA ASP A 524 43.17 16.58 3.96
C ASP A 524 42.81 15.56 2.88
N GLY A 525 42.67 15.96 1.61
CA GLY A 525 42.31 15.07 0.50
C GLY A 525 40.94 14.39 0.67
N ILE A 526 40.03 14.97 1.46
CA ILE A 526 38.70 14.39 1.75
C ILE A 526 37.62 15.19 1.03
N MET A 527 36.70 14.47 0.40
CA MET A 527 35.56 15.06 -0.31
C MET A 527 34.29 14.24 -0.10
N SER A 528 33.16 14.92 -0.16
CA SER A 528 31.82 14.36 -0.14
C SER A 528 31.21 14.42 -1.53
N MET A 529 30.69 13.31 -2.00
CA MET A 529 29.96 13.19 -3.26
C MET A 529 28.55 12.72 -2.99
N THR A 530 27.58 13.46 -3.53
CA THR A 530 26.19 13.01 -3.56
C THR A 530 25.83 12.56 -4.96
N ILE A 531 25.50 11.27 -5.09
CA ILE A 531 24.95 10.67 -6.32
C ILE A 531 23.44 10.75 -6.24
N GLN A 532 22.84 11.55 -7.11
CA GLN A 532 21.40 11.67 -7.29
C GLN A 532 20.94 10.76 -8.43
N LEU A 533 20.00 9.88 -8.14
CA LEU A 533 19.47 8.88 -9.08
C LEU A 533 17.96 9.01 -9.18
N GLY A 534 17.40 8.81 -10.36
CA GLY A 534 15.99 8.49 -10.54
C GLY A 534 15.69 7.05 -10.12
N PHE A 535 14.42 6.69 -9.98
CA PHE A 535 14.03 5.34 -9.58
C PHE A 535 14.38 4.26 -10.62
N ASN A 536 14.51 4.63 -11.90
CA ASN A 536 14.95 3.74 -12.99
C ASN A 536 16.44 3.90 -13.32
N ASP A 537 17.16 4.79 -12.65
CA ASP A 537 18.60 4.91 -12.85
C ASP A 537 19.34 3.72 -12.23
N ASN A 538 20.38 3.29 -12.93
CA ASN A 538 21.24 2.21 -12.45
C ASN A 538 21.95 2.64 -11.16
N GLN A 539 21.78 1.89 -10.07
CA GLN A 539 22.42 2.18 -8.78
C GLN A 539 23.91 1.76 -8.71
N ASN A 540 24.49 1.32 -9.82
CA ASN A 540 25.92 1.00 -9.92
C ASN A 540 26.78 2.22 -9.59
N ILE A 541 27.45 2.18 -8.44
CA ILE A 541 28.27 3.29 -7.95
C ILE A 541 29.47 3.57 -8.86
N PRO A 542 30.31 2.56 -9.24
CA PRO A 542 31.40 2.79 -10.18
C PRO A 542 30.96 3.48 -11.48
N HIS A 543 29.83 3.05 -12.05
CA HIS A 543 29.28 3.64 -13.26
C HIS A 543 28.87 5.09 -13.04
N ASN A 544 28.20 5.39 -11.92
CA ASN A 544 27.73 6.75 -11.65
C ASN A 544 28.86 7.72 -11.29
N LEU A 545 29.92 7.25 -10.65
CA LEU A 545 31.09 8.07 -10.33
C LEU A 545 31.82 8.57 -11.58
N LYS A 546 31.69 7.91 -12.73
CA LYS A 546 32.22 8.44 -14.00
C LYS A 546 31.66 9.83 -14.35
N TRP A 547 30.44 10.14 -13.90
CA TRP A 547 29.82 11.46 -14.09
C TRP A 547 30.35 12.55 -13.14
N SER A 548 31.33 12.24 -12.28
CA SER A 548 32.05 13.25 -11.50
C SER A 548 33.14 13.96 -12.31
N SER A 549 33.55 13.40 -13.45
CA SER A 549 34.64 13.94 -14.27
C SER A 549 34.34 15.38 -14.70
N GLY A 550 35.32 16.26 -14.52
CA GLY A 550 35.23 17.68 -14.88
C GLY A 550 34.42 18.55 -13.93
N LYS A 551 33.92 18.02 -12.79
CA LYS A 551 33.17 18.79 -11.79
C LYS A 551 34.03 19.39 -10.68
N ASP A 552 35.23 18.85 -10.48
CA ASP A 552 36.24 19.37 -9.57
C ASP A 552 37.61 19.20 -10.25
N PRO A 553 38.45 20.25 -10.32
CA PRO A 553 39.74 20.20 -11.01
C PRO A 553 40.74 19.24 -10.35
N ASP A 554 40.61 18.96 -9.05
CA ASP A 554 41.54 18.16 -8.27
C ASP A 554 41.07 16.71 -8.11
N PHE A 555 39.94 16.34 -8.73
CA PHE A 555 39.39 14.98 -8.68
C PHE A 555 39.11 14.38 -10.07
N VAL A 556 39.87 13.33 -10.39
CA VAL A 556 39.62 12.47 -11.56
C VAL A 556 39.34 11.07 -11.06
N TYR A 557 38.12 10.57 -11.27
CA TYR A 557 37.73 9.25 -10.81
C TYR A 557 38.56 8.13 -11.48
N ALA A 558 39.35 7.40 -10.68
CA ALA A 558 40.20 6.30 -11.12
C ALA A 558 39.38 5.00 -11.21
N ASN A 559 38.70 4.80 -12.34
CA ASN A 559 37.72 3.72 -12.52
C ASN A 559 38.24 2.31 -12.20
N ASP A 560 39.52 2.03 -12.43
CA ASP A 560 40.10 0.69 -12.27
C ASP A 560 40.86 0.53 -10.93
N ASP A 561 41.44 1.61 -10.41
CA ASP A 561 42.23 1.59 -9.17
C ASP A 561 41.42 1.90 -7.91
N ALA A 562 40.29 2.60 -8.03
CA ALA A 562 39.50 2.98 -6.86
C ALA A 562 39.05 1.76 -6.04
N ARG A 563 39.22 1.87 -4.72
CA ARG A 563 38.85 0.85 -3.73
C ARG A 563 37.61 1.31 -2.96
N TYR A 564 36.65 0.40 -2.79
CA TYR A 564 35.39 0.69 -2.12
C TYR A 564 35.42 0.14 -0.70
N PHE A 565 34.96 0.95 0.25
CA PHE A 565 34.88 0.58 1.65
C PHE A 565 33.43 0.68 2.10
N LEU A 566 32.91 -0.44 2.60
CA LEU A 566 31.55 -0.52 3.12
C LEU A 566 31.59 -0.76 4.63
N SER A 567 30.99 0.17 5.37
CA SER A 567 30.68 -0.04 6.80
C SER A 567 29.54 -1.06 6.92
N VAL A 568 29.86 -2.25 7.43
CA VAL A 568 28.86 -3.27 7.79
C VAL A 568 28.86 -3.45 9.31
N MET A 569 27.69 -3.42 9.93
CA MET A 569 27.57 -3.63 11.38
C MET A 569 27.06 -5.04 11.60
N ASP A 570 27.82 -5.86 12.33
CA ASP A 570 27.35 -7.15 12.81
C ASP A 570 26.56 -6.90 14.10
N PHE A 571 25.31 -7.37 14.15
CA PHE A 571 24.43 -7.19 15.30
C PHE A 571 24.52 -8.42 16.20
N ARG A 572 25.08 -8.23 17.39
CA ARG A 572 25.18 -9.27 18.41
C ARG A 572 24.22 -8.98 19.56
N PRO A 573 23.61 -10.01 20.18
CA PRO A 573 22.80 -9.79 21.37
C PRO A 573 23.68 -9.28 22.54
N SER A 574 23.28 -8.21 23.20
CA SER A 574 23.82 -7.79 24.50
C SER A 574 23.14 -8.55 25.65
N ASP A 575 23.88 -8.85 26.72
CA ASP A 575 23.31 -9.43 27.94
C ASP A 575 22.63 -8.38 28.84
N GLU A 576 22.90 -7.09 28.60
CA GLU A 576 22.41 -5.96 29.41
C GLU A 576 20.95 -5.56 29.09
N MET A 577 20.33 -6.18 28.07
CA MET A 577 18.98 -5.81 27.64
C MET A 577 17.89 -6.42 28.56
N PRO A 578 16.87 -5.62 28.98
CA PRO A 578 15.75 -6.13 29.76
C PRO A 578 15.04 -7.33 29.09
N TRP A 579 14.63 -8.30 29.89
CA TRP A 579 14.08 -9.57 29.41
C TRP A 579 12.87 -9.38 28.47
N TYR A 580 12.02 -8.39 28.73
CA TYR A 580 10.81 -8.11 27.94
C TYR A 580 11.10 -7.50 26.55
N LEU A 581 12.33 -7.06 26.26
CA LEU A 581 12.74 -6.58 24.94
C LEU A 581 13.49 -7.62 24.11
N ARG A 582 13.86 -8.77 24.72
CA ARG A 582 14.66 -9.81 24.05
C ARG A 582 13.97 -10.36 22.81
N TRP A 583 12.65 -10.60 22.87
CA TRP A 583 11.88 -11.08 21.72
C TRP A 583 11.88 -10.06 20.56
N ARG A 584 11.71 -8.77 20.89
CA ARG A 584 11.68 -7.67 19.93
C ARG A 584 13.03 -7.50 19.25
N ARG A 585 14.12 -7.64 20.02
CA ARG A 585 15.49 -7.69 19.49
C ARG A 585 15.70 -8.88 18.56
N SER A 586 15.30 -10.09 18.96
CA SER A 586 15.42 -11.27 18.11
C SER A 586 14.69 -11.10 16.78
N LEU A 587 13.47 -10.54 16.82
CA LEU A 587 12.72 -10.20 15.61
C LEU A 587 13.46 -9.14 14.76
N TYR A 588 13.98 -8.07 15.36
CA TYR A 588 14.77 -7.08 14.62
C TYR A 588 16.01 -7.69 13.96
N MET A 589 16.76 -8.53 14.67
CA MET A 589 17.93 -9.22 14.12
C MET A 589 17.55 -10.16 12.98
N PHE A 590 16.44 -10.89 13.12
CA PHE A 590 15.91 -11.72 12.04
C PHE A 590 15.54 -10.89 10.79
N LEU A 591 14.81 -9.80 10.97
CA LEU A 591 14.43 -8.88 9.88
C LEU A 591 15.66 -8.24 9.21
N SER A 592 16.66 -7.86 10.01
CA SER A 592 17.90 -7.25 9.53
C SER A 592 18.76 -8.22 8.72
N ARG A 593 18.85 -9.49 9.15
CA ARG A 593 19.55 -10.56 8.40
C ARG A 593 18.89 -10.87 7.06
N ASN A 594 17.56 -10.79 7.00
CA ASN A 594 16.78 -11.01 5.77
C ASN A 594 16.64 -9.75 4.90
N ALA A 595 17.15 -8.60 5.34
CA ALA A 595 17.10 -7.37 4.55
C ALA A 595 18.08 -7.44 3.36
N GLY A 596 17.72 -6.79 2.25
CA GLY A 596 18.53 -6.81 1.03
C GLY A 596 19.96 -6.28 1.21
N SER A 597 20.95 -6.96 0.60
CA SER A 597 22.37 -6.60 0.67
C SER A 597 22.68 -5.27 -0.02
N ARG A 598 23.39 -4.35 0.67
CA ARG A 598 23.85 -3.07 0.09
C ARG A 598 24.88 -3.27 -1.03
N MET A 599 25.72 -4.29 -0.91
CA MET A 599 26.74 -4.63 -1.91
C MET A 599 26.11 -4.96 -3.26
N GLU A 600 25.06 -5.79 -3.24
CA GLU A 600 24.36 -6.22 -4.45
C GLU A 600 23.52 -5.08 -5.04
N ALA A 601 22.85 -4.29 -4.19
CA ALA A 601 22.08 -3.13 -4.62
C ALA A 601 22.94 -2.09 -5.37
N PHE A 602 24.13 -1.78 -4.84
CA PHE A 602 25.05 -0.80 -5.42
C PHE A 602 26.00 -1.36 -6.49
N ARG A 603 25.90 -2.66 -6.80
CA ARG A 603 26.72 -3.38 -7.80
C ARG A 603 28.22 -3.10 -7.66
N LEU A 604 28.71 -3.11 -6.42
CA LEU A 604 30.12 -2.85 -6.14
C LEU A 604 31.00 -4.02 -6.61
N PRO A 605 32.18 -3.79 -7.20
CA PRO A 605 33.07 -4.86 -7.66
C PRO A 605 33.59 -5.68 -6.48
N ARG A 606 33.28 -6.98 -6.42
CA ARG A 606 33.66 -7.84 -5.28
C ARG A 606 35.17 -7.85 -4.99
N HIS A 607 36.01 -7.85 -6.03
CA HIS A 607 37.47 -7.87 -5.90
C HIS A 607 38.09 -6.52 -5.51
N ARG A 608 37.31 -5.43 -5.48
CA ARG A 608 37.79 -4.07 -5.09
C ARG A 608 37.00 -3.48 -3.93
N THR A 609 36.17 -4.29 -3.28
CA THR A 609 35.36 -3.83 -2.16
C THR A 609 35.80 -4.51 -0.88
N VAL A 610 36.21 -3.70 0.08
CA VAL A 610 36.56 -4.13 1.43
C VAL A 610 35.36 -3.85 2.33
N ILE A 611 34.90 -4.88 3.02
CA ILE A 611 33.90 -4.75 4.07
C ILE A 611 34.66 -4.62 5.39
N ILE A 612 34.56 -3.45 6.00
CA ILE A 612 35.13 -3.22 7.33
C ILE A 612 33.97 -3.05 8.28
N GLY A 613 33.88 -3.96 9.24
CA GLY A 613 32.79 -3.99 10.19
C GLY A 613 33.21 -3.76 11.62
N GLY A 614 32.26 -3.27 12.40
CA GLY A 614 32.30 -3.28 13.86
C GLY A 614 31.12 -4.10 14.39
N SER A 615 31.29 -4.68 15.58
CA SER A 615 30.20 -5.34 16.28
C SER A 615 29.41 -4.31 17.08
N ILE A 616 28.09 -4.27 16.87
CA ILE A 616 27.17 -3.54 17.75
C ILE A 616 26.43 -4.56 18.60
N TYR A 617 26.56 -4.42 19.91
CA TYR A 617 25.80 -5.19 20.88
C TYR A 617 24.47 -4.48 21.11
N LEU A 618 23.37 -5.15 20.73
CA LEU A 618 22.00 -4.65 20.85
C LEU A 618 21.32 -5.10 22.14
#